data_AF-A0A955VPQ2-F1
#
_entry.id   AF-A0A955VPQ2-F1
#
_cell.length_a   1.000
_cell.length_b   1.000
_cell.length_c   1.000
_cell.angle_alpha   90.00
_cell.angle_beta   90.00
_cell.angle_gamma   90.00
#
_symmetry.space_group_name_H-M   'P 1'
#
loop_
_entity.id
_entity.type
_entity.pdbx_description
1 polymer ?
#
loop_
_entity_poly.entity_id
_entity_poly.type
_entity_poly.pdbx_seq_one_letter_code
_entity_poly.pdbx_strand_id
1 'polypeptide(L)'
;MAPAEPTQTPHSRADRWVQVIALLLVLAAASWIAAATVQRQRVRRVPSDTAGSRFGVPLEQRRAIFDLVTGKALRWRAEVRRRVPDNPYYRELEFHLRLRRFVRRLARAKSLDPTQVWLIVDEGIRRHWKTPRGKGFEPVIEPVKPGTRW
;
A
#
# COMPACT_ATOMS: atom_id res chain seq x y z
N MET A 1 38.27 62.07 -21.89
CA MET A 1 37.23 61.59 -20.96
C MET A 1 37.08 60.10 -21.17
N ALA A 2 37.63 59.28 -20.26
CA ALA A 2 37.40 57.84 -20.23
C ALA A 2 36.32 57.55 -19.18
N PRO A 3 35.36 56.64 -19.44
CA PRO A 3 34.29 56.34 -18.49
C PRO A 3 34.85 55.54 -17.30
N ALA A 4 34.38 55.87 -16.10
CA ALA A 4 34.73 55.20 -14.86
C ALA A 4 34.28 53.73 -14.86
N GLU A 5 35.18 52.82 -14.46
CA GLU A 5 34.86 51.41 -14.21
C GLU A 5 33.87 51.27 -13.03
N PRO A 6 32.91 50.32 -13.10
CA PRO A 6 32.02 50.05 -11.99
C PRO A 6 32.77 49.33 -10.87
N THR A 7 32.90 50.01 -9.73
CA THR A 7 33.45 49.50 -8.48
C THR A 7 32.67 48.26 -8.03
N GLN A 8 33.26 47.08 -8.19
CA GLN A 8 32.74 45.86 -7.54
C GLN A 8 32.94 46.00 -6.03
N THR A 9 31.83 46.03 -5.29
CA THR A 9 31.84 46.11 -3.84
C THR A 9 32.43 44.82 -3.24
N PRO A 10 33.37 44.91 -2.28
CA PRO A 10 33.96 43.74 -1.67
C PRO A 10 32.91 43.05 -0.79
N HIS A 11 32.51 41.82 -1.15
CA HIS A 11 31.74 40.95 -0.27
C HIS A 11 32.50 40.76 1.04
N SER A 12 31.92 41.29 2.11
CA SER A 12 32.53 41.28 3.42
C SER A 12 32.62 39.83 3.92
N ARG A 13 33.61 39.52 4.77
CA ARG A 13 33.68 38.20 5.44
C ARG A 13 32.36 37.84 6.15
N ALA A 14 31.59 38.84 6.60
CA ALA A 14 30.29 38.64 7.22
C ALA A 14 29.26 38.04 6.24
N ASP A 15 29.27 38.43 4.96
CA ASP A 15 28.35 37.90 3.95
C ASP A 15 28.57 36.41 3.68
N ARG A 16 29.82 35.95 3.75
CA ARG A 16 30.16 34.52 3.61
C ARG A 16 29.63 33.69 4.78
N TRP A 17 29.69 34.22 6.00
CA TRP A 17 29.15 33.53 7.18
C TRP A 17 27.62 33.43 7.13
N VAL A 18 26.94 34.47 6.67
CA VAL A 18 25.48 34.44 6.48
C VAL A 18 25.08 33.39 5.43
N GLN A 19 25.83 33.28 4.32
CA GLN A 19 25.59 32.25 3.30
C GLN A 19 25.78 30.83 3.82
N VAL A 20 26.83 30.60 4.63
CA VAL A 20 27.08 29.28 5.24
C VAL A 20 25.97 28.90 6.22
N ILE A 21 25.55 29.84 7.08
CA ILE A 21 24.47 29.60 8.03
C ILE A 21 23.15 29.31 7.30
N ALA A 22 22.83 30.09 6.26
CA ALA A 22 21.64 29.86 5.44
C ALA A 22 21.65 28.48 4.78
N LEU A 23 22.81 28.05 4.23
CA LEU A 23 22.96 26.73 3.62
C LEU A 23 22.77 25.60 4.64
N LEU A 24 23.33 25.75 5.84
CA LEU A 24 23.18 24.77 6.92
C LEU A 24 21.72 24.67 7.39
N LEU A 25 21.00 25.79 7.48
CA LEU A 25 19.58 25.80 7.84
C LEU A 25 18.72 25.11 6.76
N VAL A 26 19.01 25.35 5.48
CA VAL A 26 18.31 24.67 4.37
C VAL A 26 18.57 23.16 4.40
N LEU A 27 19.83 22.73 4.62
CA LEU A 27 20.18 21.31 4.73
C LEU A 27 19.54 20.64 5.95
N ALA A 28 19.46 21.35 7.08
CA ALA A 28 18.79 20.88 8.27
C ALA A 28 17.28 20.71 8.03
N ALA A 29 16.64 21.69 7.40
CA ALA A 29 15.22 21.63 7.04
C ALA A 29 14.92 20.49 6.04
N ALA A 30 15.75 20.33 5.01
CA ALA A 30 15.63 19.25 4.04
C ALA A 30 15.81 17.87 4.71
N SER A 31 16.78 17.73 5.60
CA SER A 31 16.99 16.50 6.40
C SER A 31 15.79 16.20 7.29
N TRP A 32 15.17 17.21 7.89
CA TRP A 32 13.99 17.04 8.75
C TRP A 32 12.76 16.57 7.94
N ILE A 33 12.57 17.12 6.74
CA ILE A 33 11.51 16.71 5.81
C ILE A 33 11.75 15.28 5.29
N ALA A 34 13.00 14.94 4.96
CA ALA A 34 13.40 13.60 4.56
C ALA A 34 13.18 12.58 5.69
N ALA A 35 13.56 12.92 6.92
CA ALA A 35 13.31 12.07 8.08
C ALA A 35 11.81 11.88 8.35
N ALA A 36 11.01 12.94 8.25
CA ALA A 36 9.56 12.87 8.41
C ALA A 36 8.87 12.02 7.32
N THR A 37 9.38 12.03 6.09
CA THR A 37 8.88 11.19 4.99
C THR A 37 9.28 9.74 5.14
N VAL A 38 10.52 9.44 5.55
CA VAL A 38 10.99 8.08 5.85
C VAL A 38 10.24 7.48 7.06
N GLN A 39 9.93 8.28 8.08
CA GLN A 39 9.18 7.83 9.27
C GLN A 39 7.76 7.34 8.92
N ARG A 40 7.11 7.94 7.89
CA ARG A 40 5.78 7.51 7.40
C ARG A 40 5.80 6.14 6.74
N GLN A 41 6.96 5.62 6.37
CA GLN A 41 7.12 4.32 5.72
C GLN A 41 7.59 3.21 6.65
N ARG A 42 7.65 3.44 7.98
CA ARG A 42 7.86 2.33 8.91
C ARG A 42 6.72 1.31 8.72
N VAL A 43 7.05 0.19 8.09
CA VAL A 43 6.19 -0.98 7.94
C VAL A 43 5.61 -1.26 9.32
N ARG A 44 4.32 -1.03 9.48
CA ARG A 44 3.64 -1.20 10.76
C ARG A 44 3.72 -2.70 11.05
N ARG A 45 4.58 -3.09 12.00
CA ARG A 45 4.81 -4.50 12.30
C ARG A 45 3.48 -5.13 12.69
N VAL A 46 3.19 -6.30 12.12
CA VAL A 46 2.06 -7.12 12.53
C VAL A 46 2.28 -7.49 14.01
N PRO A 47 1.33 -7.22 14.92
CA PRO A 47 1.46 -7.58 16.33
C PRO A 47 1.66 -9.09 16.47
N SER A 48 2.45 -9.50 17.48
CA SER A 48 2.61 -10.92 17.83
C SER A 48 1.28 -11.53 18.25
N ASP A 49 1.08 -12.80 17.86
CA ASP A 49 -0.09 -13.57 18.27
C ASP A 49 -0.13 -13.73 19.80
N THR A 50 -1.33 -13.63 20.39
CA THR A 50 -1.59 -13.89 21.81
C THR A 50 -2.67 -14.97 21.94
N ALA A 51 -2.86 -15.54 23.14
CA ALA A 51 -3.82 -16.62 23.37
C ALA A 51 -5.26 -16.30 22.88
N GLY A 52 -5.64 -15.01 22.82
CA GLY A 52 -6.94 -14.56 22.32
C GLY A 52 -6.94 -13.88 20.94
N SER A 53 -5.78 -13.62 20.33
CA SER A 53 -5.71 -12.84 19.09
C SER A 53 -4.61 -13.34 18.15
N ARG A 54 -4.95 -13.44 16.86
CA ARG A 54 -3.99 -13.75 15.79
C ARG A 54 -3.81 -12.51 14.95
N PHE A 55 -2.58 -12.16 14.60
CA PHE A 55 -2.20 -10.91 13.96
C PHE A 55 -2.66 -9.68 14.75
N GLY A 56 -2.84 -9.80 16.08
CA GLY A 56 -3.45 -8.77 16.92
C GLY A 56 -4.95 -8.52 16.67
N VAL A 57 -5.67 -9.46 16.04
CA VAL A 57 -7.10 -9.34 15.73
C VAL A 57 -7.88 -10.50 16.37
N PRO A 58 -9.01 -10.28 17.09
CA PRO A 58 -9.84 -11.36 17.64
C PRO A 58 -10.49 -12.25 16.57
N LEU A 59 -10.78 -13.51 16.91
CA LEU A 59 -11.29 -14.50 15.93
C LEU A 59 -12.57 -14.05 15.21
N GLU A 60 -13.53 -13.47 15.93
CA GLU A 60 -14.79 -12.99 15.35
C GLU A 60 -14.55 -11.91 14.29
N GLN A 61 -13.65 -10.97 14.58
CA GLN A 61 -13.29 -9.93 13.63
C GLN A 61 -12.55 -10.48 12.42
N ARG A 62 -11.68 -11.49 12.61
CA ARG A 62 -11.02 -12.20 11.51
C ARG A 62 -12.02 -12.93 10.61
N ARG A 63 -13.02 -13.60 11.21
CA ARG A 63 -14.14 -14.23 10.48
C ARG A 63 -14.93 -13.22 9.66
N ALA A 64 -15.33 -12.10 10.27
CA ALA A 64 -16.04 -11.05 9.57
C ALA A 64 -15.22 -10.44 8.41
N ILE A 65 -13.92 -10.26 8.59
CA ILE A 65 -13.01 -9.81 7.51
C ILE A 65 -12.93 -10.83 6.38
N PHE A 66 -12.77 -12.11 6.71
CA PHE A 66 -12.76 -13.20 5.73
C PHE A 66 -14.05 -13.22 4.91
N ASP A 67 -15.22 -13.12 5.55
CA ASP A 67 -16.52 -13.13 4.89
C ASP A 67 -16.69 -11.94 3.94
N LEU A 68 -16.30 -10.74 4.38
CA LEU A 68 -16.34 -9.54 3.56
C LEU A 68 -15.46 -9.65 2.32
N VAL A 69 -14.21 -10.11 2.50
CA VAL A 69 -13.24 -10.22 1.40
C VAL A 69 -13.67 -11.30 0.41
N THR A 70 -13.97 -12.51 0.89
CA THR A 70 -14.36 -13.63 0.02
C THR A 70 -15.70 -13.38 -0.67
N GLY A 71 -16.68 -12.79 0.03
CA GLY A 71 -17.96 -12.41 -0.56
C GLY A 71 -17.84 -11.33 -1.64
N LYS A 72 -16.90 -10.39 -1.52
CA LYS A 72 -16.58 -9.44 -2.61
C LYS A 72 -15.81 -10.10 -3.74
N ALA A 73 -14.81 -10.94 -3.43
CA ALA A 73 -14.00 -11.64 -4.42
C ALA A 73 -14.86 -12.53 -5.34
N LEU A 74 -15.76 -13.32 -4.78
CA LEU A 74 -16.66 -14.19 -5.53
C LEU A 74 -17.59 -13.41 -6.48
N ARG A 75 -18.14 -12.28 -6.01
CA ARG A 75 -18.97 -11.40 -6.85
C ARG A 75 -18.16 -10.76 -7.98
N TRP A 76 -16.99 -10.22 -7.66
CA TRP A 76 -16.16 -9.54 -8.65
C TRP A 76 -15.55 -10.47 -9.69
N ARG A 77 -15.17 -11.69 -9.33
CA ARG A 77 -14.78 -12.69 -10.33
C ARG A 77 -15.91 -12.93 -11.33
N ALA A 78 -17.15 -13.10 -10.86
CA ALA A 78 -18.29 -13.27 -11.75
C ALA A 78 -18.58 -12.03 -12.62
N GLU A 79 -18.50 -10.82 -12.05
CA GLU A 79 -18.68 -9.57 -12.79
C GLU A 79 -17.60 -9.38 -13.87
N VAL A 80 -16.33 -9.61 -13.53
CA VAL A 80 -15.20 -9.43 -14.46
C VAL A 80 -15.25 -10.45 -15.60
N ARG A 81 -15.61 -11.72 -15.32
CA ARG A 81 -15.82 -12.73 -16.38
C ARG A 81 -16.89 -12.32 -17.39
N ARG A 82 -17.94 -11.61 -16.95
CA ARG A 82 -19.00 -11.12 -17.84
C ARG A 82 -18.55 -9.91 -18.68
N ARG A 83 -17.72 -9.04 -18.11
CA ARG A 83 -17.23 -7.82 -18.80
C ARG A 83 -16.11 -8.10 -19.78
N VAL A 84 -15.27 -9.08 -19.47
CA VAL A 84 -14.06 -9.43 -20.22
C VAL A 84 -14.08 -10.94 -20.51
N PRO A 85 -14.88 -11.41 -21.48
CA PRO A 85 -15.05 -12.84 -21.73
C PRO A 85 -13.79 -13.50 -22.33
N ASP A 86 -13.08 -12.81 -23.22
CA ASP A 86 -12.09 -13.46 -24.11
C ASP A 86 -10.63 -13.22 -23.74
N ASN A 87 -10.35 -12.45 -22.69
CA ASN A 87 -8.98 -12.13 -22.27
C ASN A 87 -8.73 -12.51 -20.79
N PRO A 88 -8.16 -13.70 -20.50
CA PRO A 88 -7.94 -14.17 -19.13
C PRO A 88 -6.95 -13.31 -18.34
N TYR A 89 -5.95 -12.70 -18.99
CA TYR A 89 -5.01 -11.81 -18.31
C TYR A 89 -5.68 -10.52 -17.87
N TYR A 90 -6.44 -9.88 -18.77
CA TYR A 90 -7.13 -8.64 -18.42
C TYR A 90 -8.21 -8.90 -17.35
N ARG A 91 -8.84 -10.08 -17.34
CA ARG A 91 -9.70 -10.52 -16.24
C ARG A 91 -8.98 -10.54 -14.90
N GLU A 92 -7.87 -11.26 -14.79
CA GLU A 92 -7.14 -11.36 -13.51
C GLU A 92 -6.60 -9.99 -13.10
N LEU A 93 -6.11 -9.17 -14.03
CA LEU A 93 -5.65 -7.81 -13.77
C LEU A 93 -6.78 -6.93 -13.19
N GLU A 94 -7.93 -6.85 -13.86
CA GLU A 94 -9.06 -6.04 -13.39
C GLU A 94 -9.57 -6.51 -12.02
N PHE A 95 -9.68 -7.83 -11.84
CA PHE A 95 -10.05 -8.45 -10.57
C PHE A 95 -9.08 -8.05 -9.44
N HIS A 96 -7.77 -8.23 -9.65
CA HIS A 96 -6.76 -7.92 -8.63
C HIS A 96 -6.67 -6.43 -8.33
N LEU A 97 -6.80 -5.55 -9.32
CA LEU A 97 -6.84 -4.10 -9.10
C LEU A 97 -8.05 -3.67 -8.26
N ARG A 98 -9.20 -4.30 -8.48
CA ARG A 98 -10.41 -4.04 -7.70
C ARG A 98 -10.29 -4.58 -6.28
N LEU A 99 -9.82 -5.81 -6.13
CA LEU A 99 -9.64 -6.45 -4.82
C LEU A 99 -8.57 -5.74 -3.97
N ARG A 100 -7.44 -5.35 -4.56
CA ARG A 100 -6.39 -4.57 -3.88
C ARG A 100 -6.91 -3.24 -3.37
N ARG A 101 -7.67 -2.48 -4.18
CA ARG A 101 -8.29 -1.21 -3.73
C ARG A 101 -9.26 -1.43 -2.59
N PHE A 102 -10.04 -2.51 -2.64
CA PHE A 102 -10.95 -2.86 -1.56
C PHE A 102 -10.23 -3.22 -0.26
N VAL A 103 -9.23 -4.10 -0.31
CA VAL A 103 -8.45 -4.50 0.86
C VAL A 103 -7.78 -3.29 1.50
N ARG A 104 -7.20 -2.36 0.72
CA ARG A 104 -6.62 -1.12 1.28
C ARG A 104 -7.67 -0.25 1.99
N ARG A 105 -8.88 -0.14 1.44
CA ARG A 105 -9.97 0.62 2.09
C ARG A 105 -10.47 -0.09 3.35
N LEU A 106 -10.65 -1.41 3.30
CA LEU A 106 -11.09 -2.21 4.44
C LEU A 106 -10.07 -2.15 5.58
N ALA A 107 -8.78 -2.29 5.27
CA ALA A 107 -7.69 -2.20 6.23
C ALA A 107 -7.73 -0.84 6.95
N ARG A 108 -7.83 0.27 6.21
CA ARG A 108 -8.00 1.61 6.79
C ARG A 108 -9.24 1.72 7.68
N ALA A 109 -10.39 1.24 7.21
CA ALA A 109 -11.65 1.28 7.97
C ALA A 109 -11.63 0.43 9.25
N LYS A 110 -10.74 -0.56 9.32
CA LYS A 110 -10.56 -1.44 10.49
C LYS A 110 -9.31 -1.13 11.30
N SER A 111 -8.59 -0.03 10.97
CA SER A 111 -7.31 0.34 11.59
C SER A 111 -6.23 -0.75 11.51
N LEU A 112 -6.29 -1.59 10.47
CA LEU A 112 -5.36 -2.69 10.21
C LEU A 112 -4.35 -2.32 9.12
N ASP A 113 -3.22 -3.02 9.12
CA ASP A 113 -2.34 -3.10 7.96
C ASP A 113 -2.96 -4.00 6.87
N PRO A 114 -2.85 -3.66 5.57
CA PRO A 114 -3.31 -4.52 4.48
C PRO A 114 -2.75 -5.95 4.56
N THR A 115 -1.54 -6.13 5.08
CA THR A 115 -0.90 -7.43 5.31
C THR A 115 -1.70 -8.27 6.30
N GLN A 116 -2.20 -7.67 7.40
CA GLN A 116 -3.04 -8.39 8.36
C GLN A 116 -4.32 -8.91 7.69
N VAL A 117 -4.93 -8.11 6.81
CA VAL A 117 -6.13 -8.54 6.06
C VAL A 117 -5.82 -9.75 5.18
N TRP A 118 -4.69 -9.76 4.47
CA TRP A 118 -4.28 -10.91 3.66
C TRP A 118 -3.95 -12.14 4.50
N LEU A 119 -3.26 -11.97 5.63
CA LEU A 119 -2.96 -13.06 6.56
C LEU A 119 -4.24 -13.68 7.17
N ILE A 120 -5.26 -12.86 7.44
CA ILE A 120 -6.59 -13.33 7.87
C ILE A 120 -7.26 -14.15 6.77
N VAL A 121 -7.20 -13.70 5.53
CA VAL A 121 -7.78 -14.43 4.39
C VAL A 121 -7.09 -15.79 4.22
N ASP A 122 -5.76 -15.79 4.27
CA ASP A 122 -4.92 -16.98 4.19
C ASP A 122 -5.15 -17.95 5.38
N GLU A 123 -5.30 -17.43 6.60
CA GLU A 123 -5.75 -18.22 7.76
C GLU A 123 -7.10 -18.89 7.48
N GLY A 124 -8.08 -18.16 6.95
CA GLY A 124 -9.40 -18.70 6.66
C GLY A 124 -9.38 -19.77 5.57
N ILE A 125 -8.55 -19.62 4.55
CA ILE A 125 -8.33 -20.66 3.52
C ILE A 125 -7.75 -21.92 4.16
N ARG A 126 -6.65 -21.80 4.91
CA ARG A 126 -5.99 -22.94 5.58
C ARG A 126 -6.88 -23.62 6.61
N ARG A 127 -7.76 -22.87 7.28
CA ARG A 127 -8.72 -23.40 8.26
C ARG A 127 -10.06 -23.80 7.62
N HIS A 128 -10.16 -23.82 6.29
CA HIS A 128 -11.36 -24.17 5.53
C HIS A 128 -12.62 -23.43 6.01
N TRP A 129 -12.47 -22.16 6.37
CA TRP A 129 -13.61 -21.32 6.74
C TRP A 129 -14.59 -21.24 5.57
N LYS A 130 -15.87 -21.41 5.89
CA LYS A 130 -16.94 -21.27 4.91
C LYS A 130 -17.06 -19.79 4.54
N THR A 131 -17.18 -19.53 3.25
CA THR A 131 -17.57 -18.23 2.71
C THR A 131 -19.03 -17.94 3.04
N PRO A 132 -19.52 -16.71 2.82
CA PRO A 132 -20.95 -16.39 2.93
C PRO A 132 -21.88 -17.23 2.02
N ARG A 133 -21.33 -17.97 1.06
CA ARG A 133 -22.09 -18.93 0.22
C ARG A 133 -22.08 -20.36 0.76
N GLY A 134 -21.57 -20.58 1.98
CA GLY A 134 -21.52 -21.89 2.64
C GLY A 134 -20.42 -22.85 2.13
N LYS A 135 -19.68 -22.48 1.08
CA LYS A 135 -18.56 -23.28 0.53
C LYS A 135 -17.21 -22.75 0.99
N GLY A 136 -16.18 -23.59 1.00
CA GLY A 136 -14.80 -23.12 1.20
C GLY A 136 -14.40 -22.10 0.11
N PHE A 137 -13.50 -21.19 0.43
CA PHE A 137 -12.97 -20.27 -0.57
C PHE A 137 -11.89 -20.98 -1.40
N GLU A 138 -12.21 -21.27 -2.67
CA GLU A 138 -11.24 -21.83 -3.61
C GLU A 138 -10.55 -20.70 -4.39
N PRO A 139 -9.24 -20.50 -4.20
CA PRO A 139 -8.47 -19.57 -5.02
C PRO A 139 -8.27 -20.17 -6.41
N VAL A 140 -9.22 -19.97 -7.31
CA VAL A 140 -9.04 -20.29 -8.73
C VAL A 140 -8.12 -19.24 -9.33
N ILE A 141 -6.96 -19.65 -9.83
CA ILE A 141 -6.10 -18.80 -10.67
C ILE A 141 -6.32 -19.25 -12.10
N GLU A 142 -6.79 -18.36 -12.98
CA GLU A 142 -6.86 -18.68 -14.40
C GLU A 142 -5.44 -18.64 -14.98
N PRO A 143 -4.91 -19.77 -15.50
CA PRO A 143 -3.54 -19.81 -16.01
C PRO A 143 -3.42 -18.91 -17.25
N VAL A 144 -2.52 -17.94 -17.18
CA VAL A 144 -2.16 -17.10 -18.32
C VAL A 144 -1.15 -17.88 -19.16
N LYS A 145 -1.54 -18.33 -20.35
CA LYS A 145 -0.60 -18.99 -21.27
C LYS A 145 0.41 -17.96 -21.80
N PRO A 146 1.72 -18.19 -21.65
CA PRO A 146 2.72 -17.37 -22.32
C PRO A 146 2.61 -17.59 -23.84
N GLY A 147 2.35 -16.53 -24.59
CA GLY A 147 2.24 -16.58 -26.06
C GLY A 147 0.99 -15.94 -26.66
N THR A 148 -0.01 -15.62 -25.85
CA THR A 148 -1.15 -14.80 -26.32
C THR A 148 -0.65 -13.38 -26.57
N ARG A 149 -0.57 -12.95 -27.84
CA ARG A 149 -0.28 -11.56 -28.19
C ARG A 149 -1.40 -10.67 -27.64
N TRP A 150 -1.01 -9.59 -26.96
CA TRP A 150 -1.90 -8.61 -26.32
C TRP A 150 -2.29 -7.50 -27.28
#